data_AF-A0A368GMP7-F1
#
_entry.id   AF-A0A368GMP7-F1
#
_cell.length_a   1.000
_cell.length_b   1.000
_cell.length_c   1.000
_cell.angle_alpha   90.00
_cell.angle_beta   90.00
_cell.angle_gamma   90.00
#
_symmetry.space_group_name_H-M   'P 1'
#
loop_
_entity.id
_entity.type
_entity.pdbx_description
1 polymer ?
#
loop_
_entity_poly.entity_id
_entity_poly.type
_entity_poly.pdbx_seq_one_letter_code
_entity_poly.pdbx_strand_id
1 'polypeptide(L)' 'MILDTGAEQSFITNDYADRLGLEDGGQLQLTIQTFGNSSPTERVCGTTTVEIEDRQGTRHSFNLAKIDQRHTPK' A
#
# COMPACT_ATOMS: atom_id res chain seq x y z
N MET A 1 -1.48 12.17 2.24
CA MET A 1 -0.39 11.20 2.12
C MET A 1 0.44 11.28 3.39
N ILE A 2 0.73 10.15 4.02
CA ILE A 2 1.60 10.07 5.21
C ILE A 2 2.89 9.37 4.76
N LEU A 3 4.03 9.93 5.15
CA LEU A 3 5.31 9.27 5.01
C LEU A 3 5.60 8.58 6.35
N ASP A 4 5.45 7.27 6.37
CA ASP A 4 5.67 6.44 7.56
C ASP A 4 6.93 5.60 7.37
N THR A 5 8.02 5.98 8.05
CA THR A 5 9.28 5.22 8.01
C THR A 5 9.24 3.96 8.87
N GLY A 6 8.19 3.75 9.67
CA GLY A 6 8.00 2.57 10.49
C GLY A 6 7.28 1.42 9.78
N ALA A 7 6.75 1.66 8.58
CA ALA A 7 6.07 0.66 7.79
C ALA A 7 7.05 -0.05 6.83
N GLU A 8 7.12 -1.37 6.89
CA GLU A 8 7.90 -2.18 5.92
C GLU A 8 7.30 -2.13 4.51
N GLN A 9 5.99 -1.84 4.41
CA GLN A 9 5.25 -1.79 3.15
C GLN A 9 4.41 -0.51 3.06
N SER A 10 4.43 0.12 1.89
CA SER A 10 3.57 1.27 1.58
C SER A 10 2.21 0.82 1.04
N PHE A 11 1.15 1.52 1.43
CA PHE A 11 -0.23 1.16 1.11
C PHE A 11 -1.01 2.30 0.48
N ILE A 12 -1.95 1.95 -0.39
CA ILE A 12 -2.96 2.84 -0.95
C ILE A 12 -4.32 2.15 -0.93
N THR A 13 -5.40 2.88 -0.64
CA THR A 13 -6.74 2.27 -0.74
C THR A 13 -7.14 2.09 -2.20
N ASN A 14 -7.92 1.05 -2.50
CA ASN A 14 -8.46 0.83 -3.85
C ASN A 14 -9.20 2.08 -4.37
N ASP A 15 -10.11 2.66 -3.59
CA ASP A 15 -10.82 3.91 -3.94
C ASP A 15 -9.86 5.04 -4.33
N TYR A 16 -8.79 5.25 -3.55
CA TYR A 16 -7.89 6.36 -3.81
C TYR A 16 -7.00 6.10 -5.02
N ALA A 17 -6.58 4.86 -5.25
CA ALA A 17 -5.84 4.49 -6.45
C ALA A 17 -6.68 4.69 -7.72
N ASP A 18 -7.96 4.29 -7.68
CA ASP A 18 -8.88 4.43 -8.81
C ASP A 18 -9.16 5.91 -9.12
N ARG A 19 -9.32 6.75 -8.08
CA ARG A 19 -9.49 8.21 -8.23
C ARG A 19 -8.27 8.90 -8.82
N LEU A 20 -7.08 8.35 -8.60
CA LEU A 20 -5.83 8.82 -9.19
C LEU A 20 -5.58 8.22 -10.59
N GLY A 21 -6.42 7.29 -11.05
CA GLY A 21 -6.27 6.60 -12.33
C GLY A 21 -5.02 5.72 -12.39
N LEU A 22 -4.58 5.18 -11.24
CA LEU A 22 -3.37 4.36 -11.18
C LEU A 22 -3.64 2.96 -11.73
N GLU A 23 -2.77 2.51 -12.62
CA GLU A 23 -2.88 1.19 -13.22
C GLU A 23 -2.48 0.08 -12.23
N ASP A 24 -3.10 -1.09 -12.39
CA ASP A 24 -2.71 -2.27 -11.65
C ASP A 24 -1.41 -2.82 -12.23
N GLY A 25 -0.37 -2.94 -11.39
CA GLY A 25 0.94 -3.45 -11.78
C GLY A 25 1.09 -4.95 -11.58
N GLY A 26 0.50 -5.51 -10.53
CA GLY A 26 0.67 -6.92 -10.18
C GLY A 26 0.01 -7.31 -8.87
N GLN A 27 0.51 -8.38 -8.26
CA GLN A 27 0.06 -8.87 -6.97
C GLN A 27 1.24 -9.00 -5.99
N LEU A 28 0.97 -8.75 -4.71
CA LEU A 28 1.89 -8.91 -3.61
C LEU A 28 1.24 -9.75 -2.52
N GLN A 29 1.91 -10.84 -2.12
CA GLN A 29 1.52 -11.61 -0.95
C GLN A 29 2.14 -10.95 0.28
N LEU A 30 1.29 -10.60 1.25
CA LEU A 30 1.67 -9.99 2.51
C LEU A 30 1.36 -10.95 3.65
N THR A 31 2.33 -11.09 4.55
CA THR A 31 2.13 -11.75 5.84
C THR A 31 1.99 -10.66 6.90
N ILE A 32 0.78 -10.47 7.39
CA ILE A 32 0.46 -9.41 8.35
C ILE A 32 0.49 -10.00 9.76
N GLN A 33 1.40 -9.50 10.59
CA GLN A 33 1.47 -9.82 12.01
C GLN A 33 1.06 -8.59 12.82
N THR A 34 -0.07 -8.67 13.51
CA THR A 34 -0.57 -7.60 14.38
C THR A 34 -0.25 -7.90 15.84
N PHE A 35 0.07 -6.87 16.63
CA PHE A 35 0.24 -7.01 18.07
C PHE A 35 -1.02 -7.62 18.71
N GLY A 36 -0.84 -8.66 19.53
CA GLY A 36 -1.94 -9.34 20.22
C GLY A 36 -2.60 -10.48 19.43
N ASN A 37 -2.25 -10.69 18.16
CA ASN A 37 -2.71 -11.86 17.40
C ASN A 37 -1.59 -12.91 17.32
N SER A 38 -1.88 -14.15 17.72
CA SER A 38 -0.88 -15.23 17.76
C SER A 38 -0.59 -15.84 16.38
N SER A 39 -1.43 -15.56 15.39
CA SER A 39 -1.36 -16.17 14.07
C SER A 39 -1.23 -15.10 12.98
N PRO A 40 -0.14 -15.09 12.21
CA PRO A 40 0.00 -14.22 11.05
C PRO A 40 -1.14 -14.47 10.06
N THR A 41 -1.64 -13.40 9.44
CA THR A 41 -2.65 -13.50 8.39
C THR A 41 -1.99 -13.26 7.04
N GLU A 42 -2.16 -14.20 6.11
CA GLU A 42 -1.72 -14.02 4.72
C GLU A 42 -2.78 -13.27 3.92
N ARG A 43 -2.37 -12.29 3.13
CA ARG A 43 -3.25 -11.53 2.26
C ARG A 43 -2.58 -11.26 0.92
N VAL A 44 -3.28 -11.60 -0.16
CA VAL A 44 -2.88 -11.21 -1.52
C VAL A 44 -3.50 -9.86 -1.83
N CYS A 45 -2.66 -8.88 -2.18
CA CYS A 45 -3.07 -7.53 -2.54
C CYS A 45 -2.67 -7.23 -3.98
N GLY A 46 -3.44 -6.39 -4.67
CA GLY A 46 -2.96 -5.78 -5.91
C GLY A 46 -1.82 -4.81 -5.63
N THR A 47 -0.99 -4.51 -6.61
CA THR A 47 0.04 -3.47 -6.51
C THR A 47 -0.16 -2.39 -7.57
N THR A 48 0.33 -1.20 -7.27
CA THR A 48 0.37 -0.09 -8.22
C THR A 48 1.61 0.77 -7.98
N THR A 49 1.97 1.60 -8.95
CA THR A 49 3.12 2.49 -8.89
C THR A 49 2.65 3.93 -8.85
N VAL A 50 3.21 4.73 -7.94
CA VAL A 50 3.03 6.18 -7.91
C VAL A 50 4.37 6.85 -8.17
N GLU A 51 4.34 7.89 -9.00
CA GLU A 51 5.46 8.81 -9.17
C GLU A 51 5.23 10.07 -8.33
N ILE A 52 6.26 10.48 -7.61
CA ILE A 52 6.28 11.72 -6.83
C ILE A 52 7.48 12.53 -7.26
N GLU A 53 7.25 13.78 -7.60
CA GLU A 53 8.31 14.73 -7.90
C GLU A 53 8.74 15.46 -6.62
N ASP A 54 10.04 15.43 -6.33
CA ASP A 54 10.58 16.20 -5.22
C ASP A 54 10.78 17.68 -5.59
N ARG A 55 11.17 18.49 -4.60
CA ARG A 55 11.38 19.93 -4.79
C ARG A 55 12.46 20.28 -5.83
N GLN A 56 13.37 19.35 -6.13
CA GLN A 56 14.43 19.54 -7.12
C GLN A 56 13.99 19.10 -8.53
N GLY A 57 12.74 18.62 -8.69
CA GLY A 57 12.22 18.09 -9.94
C GLY A 57 12.58 16.62 -10.17
N THR A 58 13.17 15.93 -9.18
CA THR A 58 13.51 14.52 -9.32
C THR A 58 12.27 13.68 -9.09
N ARG A 59 11.96 12.78 -10.02
CA ARG A 59 10.86 11.83 -9.86
C ARG A 59 11.31 10.58 -9.13
N HIS A 60 10.51 10.18 -8.16
CA HIS A 60 10.69 8.98 -7.35
C HIS A 60 9.49 8.07 -7.54
N SER A 61 9.76 6.81 -7.88
CA SER A 61 8.72 5.80 -8.06
C SER A 61 8.57 4.95 -6.80
N PHE A 62 7.32 4.79 -6.35
CA PHE A 62 6.98 3.99 -5.18
C PHE A 62 6.00 2.89 -5.58
N ASN A 63 6.31 1.65 -5.22
CA ASN A 63 5.38 0.53 -5.33
C ASN A 63 4.50 0.48 -4.07
N LEU A 64 3.19 0.51 -4.24
CA LEU A 64 2.21 0.48 -3.16
C LEU A 64 1.34 -0.78 -3.27
N ALA A 65 1.00 -1.36 -2.13
CA ALA A 65 -0.02 -2.40 -2.05
C ALA A 65 -1.41 -1.75 -1.99
N LYS A 66 -2.30 -2.16 -2.89
CA LYS A 66 -3.71 -1.74 -2.90
C LYS A 66 -4.47 -2.53 -1.83
N ILE A 67 -5.11 -1.82 -0.92
CA ILE A 67 -5.89 -2.41 0.18
C ILE A 67 -7.35 -1.96 0.13
N ASP A 68 -8.25 -2.86 0.53
CA ASP A 68 -9.65 -2.48 0.75
C ASP A 68 -9.78 -1.69 2.04
N GLN A 69 -10.61 -0.66 2.02
CA GLN A 69 -10.96 0.12 3.21
C GLN A 69 -11.88 -0.65 4.19
N ARG A 70 -11.99 -1.97 4.08
CA ARG A 70 -12.90 -2.75 4.92
C ARG A 70 -12.25 -3.10 6.26
N HIS A 71 -12.70 -2.36 7.28
CA HIS A 71 -12.84 -2.70 8.70
C HIS A 71 -11.74 -3.58 9.30
N THR A 72 -10.91 -2.99 10.15
CA THR A 72 -10.20 -3.70 11.22
C THR A 72 -11.18 -4.64 11.94
N PRO A 73 -10.86 -5.94 12.13
CA PRO A 73 -11.62 -6.75 13.05
C PRO A 73 -11.50 -6.12 14.45
N LYS A 74 -12.66 -6.01 15.13
CA LYS A 74 -12.75 -5.62 16.55
C LYS A 74 -12.06 -6.65 17.44
#